data_AF-A0A6I7MUR6-F1
#
_entry.id   AF-A0A6I7MUR6-F1
#
_cell.length_a   1.000
_cell.length_b   1.000
_cell.length_c   1.000
_cell.angle_alpha   90.00
_cell.angle_beta   90.00
_cell.angle_gamma   90.00
#
_symmetry.space_group_name_H-M   'P 1'
#
loop_
_entity.id
_entity.type
_entity.pdbx_description
1 polymer ?
#
loop_
_entity_poly.entity_id
_entity_poly.type
_entity_poly.pdbx_seq_one_letter_code
_entity_poly.pdbx_strand_id
1 'polypeptide(L)' 'MSNTWIILPIVFQLASAVLLLFFWSYIKVQKILSITLSLIGLGTSLWLFTSVYDDGILVMQSGNWSAPFGISFV' A
#
# COMPACT_ATOMS: atom_id res chain seq x y z
N MET A 1 -10.18 -16.44 -3.05
CA MET A 1 -8.73 -16.53 -2.75
C MET A 1 -8.34 -15.23 -2.07
N SER A 2 -7.68 -15.27 -0.91
CA SER A 2 -7.32 -14.05 -0.17
C SER A 2 -6.35 -13.22 -0.99
N ASN A 3 -6.77 -12.04 -1.44
CA ASN A 3 -5.91 -11.19 -2.26
C ASN A 3 -5.07 -10.28 -1.36
N THR A 4 -3.93 -10.79 -0.89
CA THR A 4 -3.02 -10.08 0.01
C THR A 4 -2.49 -8.78 -0.59
N TRP A 5 -2.51 -8.65 -1.91
CA TRP A 5 -2.09 -7.46 -2.65
C TRP A 5 -2.88 -6.20 -2.30
N ILE A 6 -4.09 -6.32 -1.73
CA ILE A 6 -4.94 -5.17 -1.39
C ILE A 6 -4.29 -4.23 -0.36
N ILE A 7 -3.42 -4.77 0.49
CA ILE A 7 -2.78 -4.03 1.58
C ILE A 7 -1.48 -3.34 1.13
N LEU A 8 -1.03 -3.61 -0.10
CA LEU A 8 0.26 -3.16 -0.61
C LEU A 8 0.42 -1.63 -0.60
N PRO A 9 -0.58 -0.81 -0.99
CA PRO A 9 -0.46 0.65 -0.91
C PRO A 9 -0.21 1.14 0.52
N ILE A 10 -0.89 0.52 1.49
CA ILE A 10 -0.79 0.89 2.92
C ILE A 10 0.60 0.54 3.43
N VAL A 11 1.04 -0.70 3.24
CA VAL A 11 2.38 -1.15 3.68
C VAL A 11 3.48 -0.35 3.00
N PHE A 12 3.31 -0.03 1.71
CA PHE A 12 4.26 0.77 0.95
C PHE A 12 4.39 2.18 1.50
N GLN A 13 3.28 2.85 1.83
CA GLN A 13 3.29 4.18 2.45
C GLN A 13 3.93 4.16 3.84
N LEU A 14 3.65 3.12 4.62
CA LEU A 14 4.24 2.93 5.94
C LEU A 14 5.76 2.74 5.85
N ALA A 15 6.21 1.87 4.96
CA ALA A 15 7.63 1.65 4.68
C ALA A 15 8.31 2.92 4.14
N SER A 16 7.63 3.66 3.26
CA SER A 16 8.11 4.94 2.72
C SER A 16 8.33 5.98 3.82
N ALA A 17 7.38 6.10 4.76
CA ALA A 17 7.50 6.99 5.90
C ALA A 17 8.68 6.61 6.80
N VAL A 18 8.82 5.33 7.14
CA VAL A 18 9.95 4.82 7.92
C VAL A 18 11.28 5.08 7.21
N LEU A 19 11.35 4.86 5.90
CA LEU A 19 12.54 5.13 5.10
C LEU A 19 12.92 6.62 5.16
N LEU A 20 11.95 7.52 5.01
CA LEU A 20 12.18 8.97 5.06
C LEU A 20 12.68 9.47 6.42
N LEU A 21 12.37 8.78 7.52
CA LEU A 21 12.87 9.14 8.86
C LEU A 21 14.40 9.02 8.95
N PHE A 22 15.02 8.06 8.26
CA PHE A 22 16.48 7.93 8.24
C PHE A 22 17.19 9.10 7.55
N PHE A 23 16.47 9.86 6.72
CA PHE A 23 17.01 10.99 5.96
C PHE A 23 16.52 12.35 6.47
N TRP A 24 16.10 12.46 7.74
CA TRP A 24 15.49 13.70 8.27
C TRP A 24 16.37 14.95 8.04
N SER A 25 17.69 14.83 8.20
CA SER A 25 18.60 15.97 8.09
C SER A 25 18.82 16.45 6.64
N TYR A 26 18.39 15.68 5.64
CA TYR A 26 18.71 15.91 4.23
C TYR A 26 17.46 16.28 3.42
N ILE A 27 17.04 17.54 3.54
CA ILE A 27 15.79 18.03 2.91
C ILE A 27 15.72 17.79 1.39
N LYS A 28 16.85 17.89 0.68
CA LYS A 28 16.91 17.64 -0.77
C LYS A 28 16.65 16.16 -1.09
N VAL A 29 17.23 15.25 -0.30
CA VAL A 29 17.06 13.80 -0.46
C VAL A 29 15.63 13.40 -0.13
N GLN A 30 15.05 13.94 0.95
CA GLN A 30 13.64 13.72 1.28
C GLN A 30 12.69 14.18 0.19
N LYS A 31 12.91 15.36 -0.43
CA LYS A 31 12.05 15.82 -1.53
C LYS A 31 12.06 14.87 -2.72
N ILE A 32 13.24 14.42 -3.14
CA ILE A 32 13.37 13.50 -4.29
C ILE A 32 12.76 12.13 -3.95
N LEU A 33 13.04 11.60 -2.75
CA LEU A 33 12.44 10.35 -2.27
C LEU A 33 10.93 10.45 -2.17
N SER A 34 10.37 11.52 -1.58
CA SER A 34 8.92 11.67 -1.47
C SER A 34 8.22 11.69 -2.82
N ILE A 35 8.78 12.38 -3.82
CA ILE A 35 8.21 12.41 -5.18
C ILE A 35 8.28 11.02 -5.81
N THR A 36 9.45 10.36 -5.75
CA THR A 36 9.63 9.03 -6.34
C THR A 36 8.78 7.96 -5.66
N LEU A 37 8.72 7.94 -4.33
CA LEU A 37 7.85 7.06 -3.55
C LEU A 37 6.38 7.34 -3.85
N SER A 38 5.97 8.62 -3.98
CA SER A 38 4.58 8.93 -4.33
C SER A 38 4.20 8.45 -5.73
N LEU A 39 5.11 8.57 -6.71
CA LEU A 39 4.92 8.03 -8.07
C LEU A 39 4.78 6.50 -8.06
N ILE A 40 5.62 5.80 -7.30
CA ILE A 40 5.52 4.36 -7.12
C ILE A 40 4.20 4.00 -6.46
N GLY A 41 3.80 4.71 -5.40
CA GLY A 41 2.53 4.52 -4.72
C GLY A 41 1.34 4.70 -5.65
N LEU A 42 1.37 5.73 -6.51
CA LEU A 42 0.36 5.94 -7.54
C LEU A 42 0.32 4.77 -8.52
N GLY A 43 1.47 4.28 -8.99
CA GLY A 43 1.57 3.09 -9.82
C GLY A 43 0.96 1.85 -9.17
N THR A 44 1.20 1.63 -7.87
CA THR A 44 0.59 0.50 -7.13
C THR A 44 -0.92 0.64 -7.04
N SER A 45 -1.44 1.84 -6.81
CA SER A 45 -2.88 2.10 -6.77
C SER A 45 -3.55 1.90 -8.13
N LEU A 46 -2.91 2.32 -9.23
CA LEU A 46 -3.43 2.09 -10.57
C LEU A 46 -3.50 0.60 -10.91
N TRP A 47 -2.47 -0.17 -10.56
CA TRP A 47 -2.46 -1.62 -10.78
C TRP A 47 -3.53 -2.34 -9.95
N LEU A 48 -3.75 -1.91 -8.71
CA LEU A 48 -4.79 -2.45 -7.86
C LEU A 48 -6.18 -2.08 -8.39
N PHE A 49 -6.34 -0.85 -8.91
CA PHE A 49 -7.56 -0.43 -9.59
C PHE A 49 -7.88 -1.29 -10.81
N THR A 50 -6.90 -1.56 -11.70
CA THR A 50 -7.12 -2.44 -12.85
C THR A 50 -7.48 -3.85 -12.42
N SER A 51 -6.87 -4.35 -11.35
CA SER A 51 -7.19 -5.67 -10.79
C SER A 51 -8.64 -5.73 -10.29
N VAL A 52 -9.11 -4.69 -9.60
CA VAL A 52 -10.52 -4.62 -9.15
C VAL A 52 -11.49 -4.47 -10.33
N TYR A 53 -11.08 -3.74 -11.37
CA TYR A 53 -11.88 -3.53 -12.56
C TYR A 53 -12.08 -4.82 -13.38
N ASP A 54 -11.02 -5.62 -13.54
CA ASP A 54 -11.04 -6.84 -14.35
C ASP A 54 -11.52 -8.08 -13.57
N ASP A 55 -11.06 -8.27 -12.33
CA ASP A 55 -11.30 -9.47 -11.52
C ASP A 55 -12.42 -9.31 -10.47
N GLY A 56 -12.98 -8.10 -10.33
CA GLY A 56 -14.03 -7.77 -9.36
C GLY A 56 -13.51 -7.41 -7.96
N ILE A 57 -14.41 -7.36 -6.98
CA ILE A 57 -14.08 -6.88 -5.63
C ILE A 57 -13.05 -7.81 -4.96
N LEU A 58 -11.94 -7.23 -4.56
CA LEU A 58 -10.89 -7.93 -3.81
C LEU A 58 -11.19 -7.85 -2.32
N VAL A 59 -11.12 -8.98 -1.62
CA VAL A 59 -11.31 -9.02 -0.17
C VAL A 59 -10.17 -9.79 0.48
N MET A 60 -9.59 -9.20 1.53
CA MET A 60 -8.57 -9.82 2.37
C MET A 60 -9.02 -9.81 3.83
N GLN A 61 -9.00 -10.98 4.47
CA GLN A 61 -9.20 -11.10 5.91
C GLN A 61 -7.85 -11.09 6.63
N SER A 62 -7.66 -10.13 7.53
CA SER A 62 -6.44 -9.99 8.30
C SER A 62 -6.35 -11.03 9.42
N GLY A 63 -5.14 -11.57 9.62
CA GLY A 63 -4.86 -12.46 10.75
C GLY A 63 -5.52 -13.84 10.66
N ASN A 64 -6.00 -14.24 9.47
CA ASN A 64 -6.69 -15.52 9.25
C ASN A 64 -7.97 -15.71 10.10
N TRP A 65 -8.49 -14.63 10.66
CA TRP A 65 -9.79 -14.60 11.32
C TRP A 65 -10.85 -14.33 10.26
N SER A 66 -11.78 -15.26 10.08
CA SER A 66 -12.92 -15.04 9.18
C SER A 66 -13.80 -13.87 9.69
N ALA A 67 -14.41 -13.13 8.78
CA ALA A 67 -15.50 -12.22 9.14
C ALA A 67 -16.56 -12.97 9.98
N PRO A 68 -17.20 -12.32 10.96
CA PRO A 68 -17.20 -10.89 11.29
C PRO A 68 -16.16 -10.46 12.35
N PHE A 69 -15.28 -11.35 12.80
CA PHE A 69 -14.40 -11.10 13.96
C PHE A 69 -13.02 -10.53 13.57
N GLY A 70 -12.59 -10.72 12.31
CA GLY A 70 -11.33 -10.20 11.78
C GLY A 70 -11.45 -8.82 11.12
N ILE A 71 -10.31 -8.17 10.84
CA ILE A 71 -10.27 -6.94 10.03
C ILE A 71 -10.36 -7.35 8.56
N SER A 72 -11.47 -6.99 7.91
CA SER A 72 -11.66 -7.18 6.47
C SER A 72 -11.19 -5.94 5.70
N PHE A 73 -10.24 -6.12 4.80
CA PHE A 73 -9.88 -5.14 3.78
C PHE A 73 -10.66 -5.45 2.51
N VAL A 74 -11.36 -4.43 2.00
CA VAL A 74 -12.21 -4.47 0.80
C VAL A 74 -11.84 -3.29 -0.08
#